data_AF-A0A2K2TX15-F1
#
_entry.id   AF-A0A2K2TX15-F1
#
_cell.length_a   1.000
_cell.length_b   1.000
_cell.length_c   1.000
_cell.angle_alpha   90.00
_cell.angle_beta   90.00
_cell.angle_gamma   90.00
#
_symmetry.space_group_name_H-M   'P 1'
#
loop_
_entity.id
_entity.type
_entity.pdbx_description
1 polymer ?
#
loop_
_entity_poly.entity_id
_entity_poly.type
_entity_poly.pdbx_seq_one_letter_code
_entity_poly.pdbx_strand_id
1 'polypeptide(L)'
;MRKEASLELWRELYDLAVEIKKLEPWKDFWSMDIIEIQLPGYQEPVYCSVMGKGGECYGIGLYEGADGLADFNMIATADEFMVPIEYVMGDQSNLSCYFGDREEVPPEQKTVIKELGLKFRGKGQWIYFESFKKRYLSYIPDEREVKVLLDTYRVLPIAIKAVRDHTVEIDWDNGEILSCRFDEDKKIWNMSGIPHPDCFRQYPSIHSIDR
;
A
#
# COMPACT_ATOMS: atom_id res chain seq x y z
N MET A 1 -11.29 8.15 -18.94
CA MET A 1 -12.62 8.10 -18.31
C MET A 1 -12.57 7.01 -17.25
N ARG A 2 -13.03 7.28 -16.02
CA ARG A 2 -13.05 6.28 -14.94
C ARG A 2 -13.96 5.11 -15.32
N LYS A 3 -13.52 3.89 -15.06
CA LYS A 3 -14.26 2.65 -15.34
C LYS A 3 -14.30 1.83 -14.06
N GLU A 4 -15.48 1.48 -13.57
CA GLU A 4 -15.61 0.64 -12.39
C GLU A 4 -15.10 -0.78 -12.67
N ALA A 5 -14.46 -1.39 -11.68
CA ALA A 5 -14.07 -2.79 -11.74
C ALA A 5 -15.30 -3.71 -11.76
N SER A 6 -15.19 -4.85 -12.46
CA SER A 6 -16.23 -5.88 -12.45
C SER A 6 -16.33 -6.57 -11.09
N LEU A 7 -17.48 -7.19 -10.83
CA LEU A 7 -17.69 -7.99 -9.62
C LEU A 7 -16.69 -9.16 -9.51
N GLU A 8 -16.21 -9.69 -10.64
CA GLU A 8 -15.18 -10.73 -10.70
C GLU A 8 -13.81 -10.22 -10.22
N LEU A 9 -13.37 -9.05 -10.70
CA LEU A 9 -12.12 -8.44 -10.23
C LEU A 9 -12.18 -8.11 -8.75
N TRP A 10 -13.33 -7.61 -8.26
CA TRP A 10 -13.55 -7.39 -6.83
C TRP A 10 -13.47 -8.69 -6.02
N ARG A 11 -14.03 -9.80 -6.53
CA ARG A 11 -13.95 -11.11 -5.89
C ARG A 11 -12.50 -11.55 -5.71
N GLU A 12 -11.71 -11.52 -6.80
CA GLU A 12 -10.30 -11.87 -6.75
C GLU A 12 -9.53 -10.99 -5.76
N LEU A 13 -9.83 -9.69 -5.73
CA LEU A 13 -9.14 -8.74 -4.84
C LEU A 13 -9.45 -9.03 -3.37
N TYR A 14 -10.72 -9.28 -3.03
CA TYR A 14 -11.10 -9.66 -1.67
C TYR A 14 -10.50 -11.01 -1.25
N ASP A 15 -10.46 -11.99 -2.15
CA ASP A 15 -9.87 -13.30 -1.85
C ASP A 15 -8.38 -13.16 -1.50
N LEU A 16 -7.61 -12.40 -2.29
CA LEU A 16 -6.20 -12.13 -1.99
C LEU A 16 -6.01 -11.32 -0.70
N ALA A 17 -6.82 -10.29 -0.46
CA ALA A 17 -6.73 -9.48 0.75
C ALA A 17 -7.05 -10.30 2.01
N VAL A 18 -7.98 -11.25 1.93
CA VAL A 18 -8.26 -12.21 3.02
C VAL A 18 -7.04 -13.10 3.28
N GLU A 19 -6.38 -13.62 2.24
CA GLU A 19 -5.17 -14.42 2.41
C GLU A 19 -4.01 -13.62 3.02
N ILE A 20 -3.79 -12.39 2.55
CA ILE A 20 -2.77 -11.50 3.14
C ILE A 20 -3.08 -11.21 4.61
N LYS A 21 -4.34 -10.91 4.93
CA LYS A 21 -4.75 -10.65 6.32
C LYS A 21 -4.48 -11.85 7.23
N LYS A 22 -4.69 -13.08 6.76
CA LYS A 22 -4.38 -14.30 7.52
C LYS A 22 -2.88 -14.45 7.82
N LEU A 23 -2.01 -13.85 7.01
CA LEU A 23 -0.59 -13.83 7.30
C LEU A 23 -0.27 -12.86 8.45
N GLU A 24 -1.11 -11.86 8.74
CA GLU A 24 -0.85 -10.83 9.75
C GLU A 24 0.50 -10.11 9.54
N PRO A 25 0.75 -9.53 8.36
CA PRO A 25 2.08 -9.01 7.99
C PRO A 25 2.62 -7.92 8.93
N TRP A 26 1.73 -7.18 9.62
CA TRP A 26 2.10 -6.19 10.63
C TRP A 26 2.88 -6.77 11.83
N LYS A 27 2.96 -8.10 11.98
CA LYS A 27 3.84 -8.75 12.96
C LYS A 27 5.30 -8.75 12.52
N ASP A 28 5.54 -8.77 11.20
CA ASP A 28 6.86 -8.80 10.61
C ASP A 28 7.35 -7.37 10.31
N PHE A 29 6.51 -6.56 9.70
CA PHE A 29 6.87 -5.24 9.14
C PHE A 29 6.46 -4.06 10.03
N TRP A 30 7.34 -3.06 10.15
CA TRP A 30 6.99 -1.69 10.53
C TRP A 30 6.44 -0.92 9.32
N SER A 31 5.74 0.19 9.56
CA SER A 31 5.21 1.04 8.48
C SER A 31 6.29 1.65 7.59
N MET A 32 7.51 1.76 8.12
CA MET A 32 8.69 2.25 7.38
C MET A 32 9.42 1.15 6.60
N ASP A 33 9.09 -0.12 6.83
CA ASP A 33 9.70 -1.24 6.11
C ASP A 33 9.02 -1.36 4.73
N ILE A 34 9.66 -0.77 3.71
CA ILE A 34 9.09 -0.70 2.37
C ILE A 34 9.38 -1.97 1.57
N ILE A 35 8.37 -2.42 0.82
CA ILE A 35 8.46 -3.51 -0.15
C ILE A 35 8.27 -2.92 -1.55
N GLU A 36 9.34 -2.80 -2.32
CA GLU A 36 9.33 -2.47 -3.75
C GLU A 36 8.97 -3.73 -4.56
N ILE A 37 7.96 -3.64 -5.42
CA ILE A 37 7.55 -4.71 -6.33
C ILE A 37 7.59 -4.20 -7.77
N GLN A 38 8.58 -4.67 -8.53
CA GLN A 38 8.65 -4.43 -9.97
C GLN A 38 7.74 -5.43 -10.70
N LEU A 39 6.52 -5.01 -11.00
CA LEU A 39 5.55 -5.83 -11.73
C LEU A 39 5.95 -5.99 -13.22
N PRO A 40 5.78 -7.19 -13.82
CA PRO A 40 6.01 -7.38 -15.25
C PRO A 40 5.18 -6.43 -16.10
N GLY A 41 5.82 -5.73 -17.05
CA GLY A 41 5.16 -4.78 -17.95
C GLY A 41 4.93 -3.38 -17.37
N TYR A 42 5.25 -3.14 -16.09
CA TYR A 42 5.21 -1.82 -15.49
C TYR A 42 6.56 -1.11 -15.71
N GLN A 43 6.52 0.19 -15.99
CA GLN A 43 7.74 1.00 -16.18
C GLN A 43 8.43 1.32 -14.86
N GLU A 44 7.65 1.54 -13.82
CA GLU A 44 8.11 1.85 -12.47
C GLU A 44 7.52 0.83 -11.48
N PRO A 45 8.20 0.58 -10.35
CA PRO A 45 7.70 -0.35 -9.35
C PRO A 45 6.52 0.23 -8.56
N VAL A 46 5.84 -0.66 -7.82
CA VAL A 46 4.86 -0.30 -6.79
C VAL A 46 5.53 -0.52 -5.43
N TYR A 47 5.47 0.49 -4.56
CA TYR A 47 6.00 0.42 -3.21
C TYR A 47 4.88 0.15 -2.22
N CYS A 48 5.05 -0.86 -1.37
CA CYS A 48 4.08 -1.23 -0.34
C CYS A 48 4.59 -0.87 1.05
N SER A 49 3.71 -0.31 1.88
CA SER A 49 3.92 -0.10 3.31
C SER A 49 2.86 -0.87 4.09
N VAL A 50 3.29 -1.62 5.13
CA VAL A 50 2.40 -2.40 5.99
C VAL A 50 2.18 -1.67 7.32
N MET A 51 0.94 -1.30 7.58
CA MET A 51 0.51 -0.62 8.82
C MET A 51 -0.06 -1.64 9.82
N GLY A 52 0.14 -1.41 11.11
CA GLY A 52 -0.51 -2.19 12.17
C GLY A 52 0.38 -2.59 13.34
N LYS A 53 1.71 -2.46 13.24
CA LYS A 53 2.62 -2.88 14.31
C LYS A 53 2.42 -2.11 15.62
N GLY A 54 2.00 -0.85 15.53
CA GLY A 54 1.60 -0.01 16.67
C GLY A 54 0.19 -0.29 17.23
N GLY A 55 -0.62 -1.12 16.56
CA GLY A 55 -1.92 -1.58 17.05
C GLY A 55 -3.13 -0.66 16.81
N GLU A 56 -2.93 0.54 16.27
CA GLU A 56 -4.00 1.54 16.09
C GLU A 56 -4.76 1.40 14.77
N CYS A 57 -4.04 1.22 13.66
CA CYS A 57 -4.61 1.09 12.32
C CYS A 57 -3.89 -0.03 11.56
N TYR A 58 -4.66 -0.98 11.04
CA TYR A 58 -4.15 -2.10 10.26
C TYR A 58 -4.48 -1.88 8.79
N GLY A 59 -3.47 -1.95 7.93
CA GLY A 59 -3.66 -1.76 6.51
C GLY A 59 -2.39 -1.90 5.69
N ILE A 60 -2.53 -1.72 4.39
CA ILE A 60 -1.46 -1.83 3.42
C ILE A 60 -1.63 -0.68 2.42
N GLY A 61 -0.66 0.23 2.36
CA GLY A 61 -0.62 1.33 1.39
C GLY A 61 0.26 0.96 0.19
N LEU A 62 -0.21 1.24 -1.02
CA LEU A 62 0.48 1.04 -2.30
C LEU A 62 0.72 2.39 -2.97
N TYR A 63 1.97 2.64 -3.30
CA TYR A 63 2.46 3.87 -3.88
C TYR A 63 3.10 3.55 -5.24
N GLU A 64 2.49 4.04 -6.32
CA GLU A 64 2.97 3.75 -7.67
C GLU A 64 4.12 4.69 -8.06
N GLY A 65 5.26 4.10 -8.45
CA GLY A 65 6.41 4.81 -9.02
C GLY A 65 7.11 5.80 -8.09
N ALA A 66 8.05 6.56 -8.67
CA ALA A 66 8.85 7.53 -7.91
C ALA A 66 7.98 8.63 -7.27
N ASP A 67 6.92 9.06 -7.95
CA ASP A 67 5.97 10.05 -7.43
C ASP A 67 5.22 9.53 -6.20
N GLY A 68 4.81 8.25 -6.22
CA GLY A 68 4.19 7.61 -5.06
C GLY A 68 5.17 7.44 -3.91
N LEU A 69 6.41 7.01 -4.18
CA LEU A 69 7.43 6.91 -3.13
C LEU A 69 7.74 8.27 -2.50
N ALA A 70 7.77 9.33 -3.30
CA ALA A 70 7.94 10.69 -2.80
C ALA A 70 6.76 11.15 -1.92
N ASP A 71 5.53 10.73 -2.23
CA ASP A 71 4.36 10.96 -1.36
C ASP A 71 4.48 10.20 -0.04
N PHE A 72 4.92 8.94 -0.07
CA PHE A 72 5.18 8.15 1.14
C PHE A 72 6.24 8.80 2.02
N ASN A 73 7.39 9.16 1.44
CA ASN A 73 8.50 9.79 2.16
C ASN A 73 8.05 11.10 2.82
N MET A 74 7.22 11.89 2.15
CA MET A 74 6.64 13.12 2.71
C MET A 74 5.77 12.83 3.94
N ILE A 75 4.97 11.76 3.93
CA ILE A 75 4.19 11.30 5.10
C ILE A 75 5.12 10.86 6.22
N ALA A 76 6.12 10.03 5.89
CA ALA A 76 7.05 9.47 6.85
C ALA A 76 7.89 10.53 7.59
N THR A 77 8.26 11.61 6.90
CA THR A 77 9.11 12.67 7.45
C THR A 77 8.32 13.92 7.86
N ALA A 78 6.97 13.88 7.86
CA ALA A 78 6.14 15.06 8.10
C ALA A 78 6.46 15.75 9.44
N ASP A 79 6.67 14.96 10.49
CA ASP A 79 7.01 15.43 11.83
C ASP A 79 8.39 16.10 11.87
N GLU A 80 9.37 15.57 11.13
CA GLU A 80 10.73 16.12 11.05
C GLU A 80 10.74 17.53 10.45
N PHE A 81 9.86 17.77 9.48
CA PHE A 81 9.72 19.06 8.80
C PHE A 81 8.60 19.95 9.37
N MET A 82 7.95 19.53 10.46
CA MET A 82 6.82 20.24 11.08
C MET A 82 5.70 20.58 10.09
N VAL A 83 5.46 19.70 9.11
CA VAL A 83 4.38 19.88 8.13
C VAL A 83 3.09 19.31 8.76
N PRO A 84 1.97 20.06 8.76
CA PRO A 84 0.71 19.56 9.29
C PRO A 84 0.29 18.25 8.60
N ILE A 85 0.00 17.21 9.39
CA ILE A 85 -0.32 15.89 8.85
C ILE A 85 -1.54 15.91 7.94
N GLU A 86 -2.53 16.77 8.22
CA GLU A 86 -3.72 16.94 7.38
C GLU A 86 -3.36 17.49 5.98
N TYR A 87 -2.33 18.33 5.90
CA TYR A 87 -1.84 18.85 4.62
C TYR A 87 -1.18 17.73 3.81
N VAL A 88 -0.29 16.97 4.47
CA VAL A 88 0.45 15.87 3.83
C VAL A 88 -0.50 14.77 3.35
N MET A 89 -1.46 14.39 4.18
CA MET A 89 -2.49 13.40 3.85
C MET A 89 -3.42 13.85 2.71
N GLY A 90 -3.60 15.17 2.51
CA GLY A 90 -4.39 15.73 1.41
C GLY A 90 -3.63 15.86 0.08
N ASP A 91 -2.29 15.79 0.09
CA ASP A 91 -1.42 15.99 -1.09
C ASP A 91 -0.64 14.74 -1.51
N GLN A 92 -1.16 13.56 -1.13
CA GLN A 92 -0.65 12.24 -1.51
C GLN A 92 -1.58 11.51 -2.50
N SER A 93 -1.00 10.62 -3.32
CA SER A 93 -1.74 9.63 -4.09
C SER A 93 -1.31 8.22 -3.70
N ASN A 94 -2.25 7.37 -3.27
CA ASN A 94 -1.98 5.96 -2.97
C ASN A 94 -3.24 5.10 -3.08
N LEU A 95 -3.06 3.79 -3.14
CA LEU A 95 -4.13 2.81 -2.95
C LEU A 95 -3.95 2.16 -1.59
N SER A 96 -4.96 2.23 -0.72
CA SER A 96 -4.89 1.63 0.61
C SER A 96 -5.90 0.50 0.75
N CYS A 97 -5.51 -0.58 1.42
CA CYS A 97 -6.41 -1.57 1.99
C CYS A 97 -6.38 -1.45 3.50
N TYR A 98 -7.54 -1.43 4.14
CA TYR A 98 -7.69 -1.34 5.58
C TYR A 98 -8.39 -2.57 6.16
N PHE A 99 -8.01 -2.92 7.37
CA PHE A 99 -8.61 -3.98 8.18
C PHE A 99 -9.29 -3.36 9.40
N GLY A 100 -10.50 -2.84 9.19
CA GLY A 100 -11.20 -1.98 10.14
C GLY A 100 -12.58 -2.48 10.57
N ASP A 101 -13.37 -1.55 11.06
CA ASP A 101 -14.75 -1.73 11.50
C ASP A 101 -15.74 -1.57 10.35
N ARG A 102 -16.97 -2.06 10.56
CA ARG A 102 -18.02 -2.06 9.52
C ARG A 102 -18.40 -0.64 9.10
N GLU A 103 -18.37 0.27 10.06
CA GLU A 103 -18.79 1.65 9.94
C GLU A 103 -17.88 2.42 8.97
N GLU A 104 -16.60 2.06 8.93
CA GLU A 104 -15.57 2.66 8.08
C GLU A 104 -15.68 2.25 6.61
N VAL A 105 -16.31 1.11 6.31
CA VAL A 105 -16.42 0.61 4.93
C VAL A 105 -17.30 1.52 4.06
N PRO A 106 -16.83 1.98 2.89
CA PRO A 106 -17.61 2.80 1.97
C PRO A 106 -18.92 2.13 1.53
N PRO A 107 -20.04 2.88 1.35
CA PRO A 107 -21.33 2.31 0.95
C PRO A 107 -21.30 1.49 -0.34
N GLU A 108 -20.51 1.90 -1.32
CA GLU A 108 -20.33 1.20 -2.60
C GLU A 108 -19.69 -0.17 -2.37
N GLN A 109 -18.66 -0.25 -1.52
CA GLN A 109 -18.02 -1.52 -1.17
C GLN A 109 -18.90 -2.40 -0.28
N LYS A 110 -19.72 -1.82 0.62
CA LYS A 110 -20.75 -2.59 1.34
C LYS A 110 -21.69 -3.32 0.38
N THR A 111 -22.01 -2.71 -0.76
CA THR A 111 -22.82 -3.31 -1.82
C THR A 111 -22.08 -4.46 -2.51
N VAL A 112 -20.82 -4.23 -2.92
CA VAL A 112 -19.94 -5.26 -3.51
C VAL A 112 -19.78 -6.47 -2.57
N ILE A 113 -19.44 -6.25 -1.30
CA ILE A 113 -19.30 -7.30 -0.28
C ILE A 113 -20.58 -8.14 -0.17
N LYS A 114 -21.74 -7.49 -0.18
CA LYS A 114 -23.05 -8.15 -0.12
C LYS A 114 -23.32 -8.99 -1.38
N GLU A 115 -23.08 -8.44 -2.56
CA GLU A 115 -23.27 -9.13 -3.85
C GLU A 115 -22.35 -10.34 -4.02
N LEU A 116 -21.13 -10.25 -3.49
CA LEU A 116 -20.18 -11.36 -3.45
C LEU A 116 -20.53 -12.43 -2.42
N GLY A 117 -21.46 -12.16 -1.49
CA GLY A 117 -21.82 -13.06 -0.41
C GLY A 117 -20.76 -13.18 0.69
N LEU A 118 -19.82 -12.22 0.76
CA LEU A 118 -18.75 -12.20 1.75
C LEU A 118 -19.29 -11.86 3.15
N LYS A 119 -18.64 -12.40 4.18
CA LYS A 119 -19.05 -12.22 5.58
C LYS A 119 -17.85 -11.87 6.45
N PHE A 120 -17.79 -10.61 6.87
CA PHE A 120 -16.86 -10.14 7.89
C PHE A 120 -17.61 -9.99 9.23
N ARG A 121 -16.99 -10.45 10.32
CA ARG A 121 -17.60 -10.47 11.67
C ARG A 121 -16.58 -10.06 12.71
N GLY A 122 -16.94 -9.12 13.58
CA GLY A 122 -16.06 -8.62 14.65
C GLY A 122 -15.42 -7.29 14.28
N LYS A 123 -14.87 -6.64 15.31
CA LYS A 123 -14.12 -5.37 15.16
C LYS A 123 -12.78 -5.59 14.46
N GLY A 124 -12.38 -4.65 13.62
CA GLY A 124 -11.15 -4.74 12.82
C GLY A 124 -11.15 -5.87 11.78
N GLN A 125 -12.32 -6.47 11.50
CA GLN A 125 -12.40 -7.64 10.62
C GLN A 125 -12.81 -7.30 9.19
N TRP A 126 -13.33 -6.10 8.94
CA TRP A 126 -13.81 -5.67 7.64
C TRP A 126 -12.65 -5.22 6.76
N ILE A 127 -12.66 -5.68 5.51
CA ILE A 127 -11.67 -5.32 4.50
C ILE A 127 -12.31 -4.28 3.59
N TYR A 128 -11.62 -3.16 3.38
CA TYR A 128 -12.06 -2.13 2.43
C TYR A 128 -10.87 -1.41 1.82
N PHE A 129 -11.09 -0.84 0.64
CA PHE A 129 -10.06 -0.24 -0.18
C PHE A 129 -10.35 1.24 -0.44
N GLU A 130 -9.33 2.07 -0.44
CA GLU A 130 -9.43 3.48 -0.79
C GLU A 130 -8.40 3.85 -1.85
N SER A 131 -8.83 4.67 -2.79
CA SER A 131 -8.02 5.32 -3.80
C SER A 131 -7.90 6.79 -3.42
N PHE A 132 -6.71 7.19 -2.99
CA PHE A 132 -6.37 8.56 -2.68
C PHE A 132 -5.78 9.22 -3.93
N LYS A 133 -6.30 10.40 -4.25
CA LYS A 133 -5.77 11.25 -5.32
C LYS A 133 -5.54 12.64 -4.74
N LYS A 134 -4.36 13.19 -5.01
CA LYS A 134 -3.95 14.53 -4.55
C LYS A 134 -5.07 15.54 -4.70
N ARG A 135 -5.45 16.17 -3.59
CA ARG A 135 -6.44 17.26 -3.53
C ARG A 135 -7.87 16.84 -3.89
N TYR A 136 -8.16 15.54 -3.90
CA TYR A 136 -9.50 14.99 -3.99
C TYR A 136 -9.84 14.22 -2.71
N LEU A 137 -11.13 14.07 -2.43
CA LEU A 137 -11.57 13.10 -1.43
C LEU A 137 -11.27 11.68 -1.93
N SER A 138 -10.94 10.78 -1.00
CA SER A 138 -10.76 9.37 -1.35
C SER A 138 -12.04 8.79 -1.93
N TYR A 139 -11.86 7.79 -2.79
CA TYR A 139 -12.97 7.08 -3.40
C TYR A 139 -12.62 5.61 -3.58
N ILE A 140 -13.58 4.79 -4.00
CA ILE A 140 -13.30 3.38 -4.26
C ILE A 140 -12.38 3.23 -5.50
N PRO A 141 -11.42 2.27 -5.49
CA PRO A 141 -10.57 1.98 -6.64
C PRO A 141 -11.34 1.72 -7.93
N ASP A 142 -10.86 2.29 -9.03
CA ASP A 142 -11.36 1.98 -10.37
C ASP A 142 -10.76 0.68 -10.94
N GLU A 143 -11.18 0.24 -12.14
CA GLU A 143 -10.70 -1.01 -12.75
C GLU A 143 -9.17 -1.05 -12.91
N ARG A 144 -8.52 0.07 -13.22
CA ARG A 144 -7.05 0.11 -13.36
C ARG A 144 -6.42 -0.08 -12.00
N GLU A 145 -6.90 0.64 -11.01
CA GLU A 145 -6.38 0.59 -9.63
C GLU A 145 -6.61 -0.80 -8.99
N VAL A 146 -7.76 -1.44 -9.25
CA VAL A 146 -8.01 -2.83 -8.83
C VAL A 146 -7.02 -3.80 -9.48
N LYS A 147 -6.66 -3.61 -10.76
CA LYS A 147 -5.65 -4.46 -11.43
C LYS A 147 -4.26 -4.29 -10.80
N VAL A 148 -3.86 -3.06 -10.47
CA VAL A 148 -2.59 -2.79 -9.76
C VAL A 148 -2.59 -3.49 -8.40
N LEU A 149 -3.68 -3.37 -7.63
CA LEU A 149 -3.85 -4.06 -6.36
C LEU A 149 -3.74 -5.58 -6.52
N LEU A 150 -4.43 -6.16 -7.51
CA LEU A 150 -4.38 -7.60 -7.79
C LEU A 150 -2.97 -8.08 -8.14
N ASP A 151 -2.31 -7.41 -9.07
CA ASP A 151 -0.98 -7.80 -9.52
C ASP A 151 0.03 -7.72 -8.37
N THR A 152 -0.07 -6.67 -7.55
CA THR A 152 0.75 -6.50 -6.34
C THR A 152 0.44 -7.56 -5.28
N TYR A 153 -0.84 -7.83 -5.02
CA TYR A 153 -1.28 -8.75 -3.97
C TYR A 153 -1.04 -10.23 -4.31
N ARG A 154 -0.79 -10.55 -5.58
CA ARG A 154 -0.29 -11.89 -5.97
C ARG A 154 1.15 -12.13 -5.54
N VAL A 155 1.94 -11.07 -5.38
CA VAL A 155 3.36 -11.13 -5.02
C VAL A 155 3.56 -10.94 -3.52
N LEU A 156 2.77 -10.06 -2.90
CA LEU A 156 2.94 -9.65 -1.50
C LEU A 156 2.99 -10.82 -0.49
N PRO A 157 2.13 -11.87 -0.57
CA PRO A 157 2.26 -13.06 0.27
C PRO A 157 3.60 -13.79 0.16
N ILE A 158 4.23 -13.76 -1.01
CA ILE A 158 5.53 -14.39 -1.26
C ILE A 158 6.61 -13.55 -0.54
N ALA A 159 6.56 -12.23 -0.69
CA ALA A 159 7.48 -11.30 -0.04
C ALA A 159 7.39 -11.39 1.49
N ILE A 160 6.17 -11.39 2.04
CA ILE A 160 5.92 -11.55 3.49
C ILE A 160 6.55 -12.85 4.01
N LYS A 161 6.34 -13.96 3.30
CA LYS A 161 6.92 -15.26 3.70
C LYS A 161 8.43 -15.27 3.59
N ALA A 162 9.01 -14.66 2.56
CA ALA A 162 10.46 -14.61 2.41
C ALA A 162 11.15 -13.88 3.57
N VAL A 163 10.57 -12.77 4.03
CA VAL A 163 11.06 -12.05 5.22
C VAL A 163 10.88 -12.88 6.48
N ARG A 164 9.68 -13.44 6.68
CA ARG A 164 9.35 -14.24 7.87
C ARG A 164 10.20 -15.51 8.00
N ASP A 165 10.45 -16.17 6.88
CA ASP A 165 11.22 -17.43 6.82
C ASP A 165 12.74 -17.15 6.68
N HIS A 166 13.15 -15.88 6.74
CA HIS A 166 14.54 -15.42 6.62
C HIS A 166 15.24 -15.94 5.35
N THR A 167 14.52 -16.01 4.23
CA THR A 167 15.08 -16.42 2.93
C THR A 167 15.65 -15.24 2.13
N VAL A 168 15.54 -14.03 2.67
CA VAL A 168 16.14 -12.80 2.15
C VAL A 168 16.71 -12.00 3.33
N GLU A 169 17.93 -11.50 3.17
CA GLU A 169 18.57 -10.59 4.12
C GLU A 169 18.30 -9.14 3.71
N ILE A 170 17.92 -8.31 4.68
CA ILE A 170 17.56 -6.90 4.49
C ILE A 170 18.03 -6.14 5.74
N ASP A 171 18.84 -5.12 5.54
CA ASP A 171 19.35 -4.25 6.59
C ASP A 171 18.44 -3.03 6.80
N TRP A 172 17.26 -3.27 7.40
CA TRP A 172 16.27 -2.23 7.68
C TRP A 172 16.85 -1.07 8.51
N ASP A 173 17.76 -1.38 9.43
CA ASP A 173 18.38 -0.40 10.33
C ASP A 173 19.32 0.57 9.60
N ASN A 174 19.87 0.17 8.45
CA ASN A 174 20.73 1.02 7.60
C ASN A 174 20.03 1.52 6.33
N GLY A 175 18.69 1.53 6.33
CA GLY A 175 17.88 2.14 5.28
C GLY A 175 17.74 1.29 4.01
N GLU A 176 17.87 -0.04 4.12
CA GLU A 176 17.46 -0.92 3.02
C GLU A 176 15.94 -1.11 2.97
N ILE A 177 15.46 -1.39 1.77
CA ILE A 177 14.09 -1.82 1.47
C ILE A 177 14.12 -3.20 0.80
N LEU A 178 13.01 -3.93 0.86
CA LEU A 178 12.87 -5.18 0.13
C LEU A 178 12.55 -4.90 -1.34
N SER A 179 13.41 -5.31 -2.29
CA SER A 179 13.09 -5.30 -3.72
C SER A 179 12.68 -6.67 -4.21
N CYS A 180 11.51 -6.75 -4.86
CA CYS A 180 10.97 -7.94 -5.51
C CYS A 180 10.95 -7.74 -7.02
N ARG A 181 11.70 -8.57 -7.76
CA ARG A 181 11.78 -8.51 -9.23
C ARG A 181 11.49 -9.87 -9.84
N PHE A 182 10.65 -9.90 -10.87
CA PHE A 182 10.35 -11.14 -11.58
C PHE A 182 11.45 -11.47 -12.59
N ASP A 183 12.00 -12.68 -12.48
CA ASP A 183 12.95 -13.25 -13.44
C ASP A 183 12.16 -13.97 -14.53
N GLU A 184 12.08 -13.36 -15.72
CA GLU A 184 11.30 -13.90 -16.84
C GLU A 184 11.83 -15.24 -17.36
N ASP A 185 13.14 -15.49 -17.25
CA ASP A 185 13.77 -16.71 -17.75
C ASP A 185 13.51 -17.88 -16.80
N LYS A 186 13.64 -17.64 -15.50
CA LYS A 186 13.46 -18.67 -14.46
C LYS A 186 12.02 -18.81 -13.97
N LYS A 187 11.16 -17.83 -14.27
CA LYS A 187 9.77 -17.72 -13.78
C LYS A 187 9.68 -17.74 -12.25
N ILE A 188 10.61 -17.03 -11.60
CA ILE A 188 10.66 -16.88 -10.14
C ILE A 188 10.73 -15.40 -9.73
N TRP A 189 10.35 -15.11 -8.49
CA TRP A 189 10.59 -13.81 -7.87
C TRP A 189 11.95 -13.81 -7.19
N ASN A 190 12.85 -12.95 -7.64
CA ASN A 190 14.11 -12.67 -6.95
C ASN A 190 13.87 -11.55 -5.93
N MET A 191 14.44 -11.72 -4.75
CA MET A 191 14.28 -10.80 -3.62
C MET A 191 15.64 -10.45 -3.02
N SER A 192 15.85 -9.17 -2.70
CA SER A 192 17.07 -8.68 -2.07
C SER A 192 16.80 -7.38 -1.32
N GLY A 193 17.57 -7.13 -0.26
CA GLY A 193 17.74 -5.78 0.29
C GLY A 193 18.42 -4.87 -0.74
N ILE A 194 17.90 -3.66 -0.91
CA ILE A 194 18.54 -2.58 -1.67
C ILE A 194 18.45 -1.27 -0.88
N PRO A 195 19.37 -0.31 -1.07
CA PRO A 195 19.23 1.01 -0.47
C PRO A 195 17.91 1.67 -0.88
N HIS A 196 17.25 2.36 0.06
CA HIS A 196 16.05 3.13 -0.21
C HIS A 196 16.33 4.16 -1.35
N PRO A 197 15.51 4.21 -2.42
CA PRO A 197 15.69 5.20 -3.47
C PRO A 197 15.53 6.64 -2.96
N ASP A 198 16.41 7.55 -3.41
CA ASP A 198 16.33 8.98 -3.09
C ASP A 198 15.21 9.67 -3.88
N CYS A 199 13.96 9.46 -3.46
CA CYS A 199 12.77 10.06 -4.06
C CYS A 199 12.11 11.00 -3.05
N PHE A 200 12.47 12.29 -3.08
CA PHE A 200 11.93 13.30 -2.17
C PHE A 200 11.28 14.45 -2.92
N ARG A 201 10.17 14.95 -2.40
CA ARG A 201 9.63 16.25 -2.83
C ARG A 201 10.45 17.39 -2.22
N GLN A 202 10.69 18.43 -3.02
CA GLN A 202 11.14 19.71 -2.52
C GLN A 202 9.93 20.62 -2.25
N TYR A 203 9.83 21.15 -1.04
CA TYR A 203 8.87 22.20 -0.73
C TYR A 203 9.38 23.57 -1.21
N PRO A 204 8.51 24.48 -1.68
CA PRO A 204 8.83 25.89 -1.65
C PRO A 204 9.02 26.30 -0.19
N SER A 205 10.22 26.76 0.16
CA SER A 205 10.52 27.30 1.48
C SER A 205 9.59 28.48 1.75
N ILE A 206 8.63 28.31 2.68
CA ILE A 206 7.80 29.41 3.16
C ILE A 206 8.70 30.24 4.06
N HIS A 207 9.39 31.23 3.48
CA HIS A 207 9.95 32.30 4.28
C HIS A 207 8.77 33.00 4.96
N SER A 208 8.72 32.96 6.29
CA SER A 208 7.82 33.82 7.05
C SER A 208 8.07 35.24 6.59
N ILE A 209 7.08 35.86 5.94
CA ILE A 209 7.10 37.30 5.73
C ILE A 209 6.81 37.86 7.11
N ASP A 210 7.87 38.20 7.84
CA ASP A 210 7.79 38.95 9.08
C ASP A 210 6.92 40.20 8.81
N ARG A 211 5.81 40.31 9.52
CA ARG A 211 4.94 41.49 9.53
C ARG A 211 5.22 42.34 10.75
#